data_AF-A0A4R2I110-F1
#
_entry.id   AF-A0A4R2I110-F1
#
_cell.length_a   1.000
_cell.length_b   1.000
_cell.length_c   1.000
_cell.angle_alpha   90.00
_cell.angle_beta   90.00
_cell.angle_gamma   90.00
#
_symmetry.space_group_name_H-M   'P 1'
#
loop_
_entity.id
_entity.type
_entity.pdbx_description
1 polymer ?
#
loop_
_entity_poly.entity_id
_entity_poly.type
_entity_poly.pdbx_seq_one_letter_code
_entity_poly.pdbx_strand_id
1 'polypeptide(L)'
;MGASERVEALKRARQRQARIEAATARTIRAYAALERAIQARAFAVERHDERVAAAETASAAETAELARVCGSAEAAAEILGWSVRDVRRVVKEANGQRTTDRQIGGTGGPDDNDT
;
A
#
# COMPACT_ATOMS: atom_id res chain seq x y z
N MET A 1 60.81 -23.84 -14.38
CA MET A 1 59.78 -23.88 -13.31
C MET A 1 59.83 -25.22 -12.58
N GLY A 2 60.30 -25.18 -11.33
CA GLY A 2 60.41 -26.36 -10.47
C GLY A 2 59.04 -26.89 -10.03
N ALA A 3 58.96 -28.16 -9.62
CA ALA A 3 57.73 -28.76 -9.13
C ALA A 3 57.15 -28.03 -7.89
N SER A 4 58.03 -27.54 -7.01
CA SER A 4 57.65 -26.75 -5.82
C SER A 4 56.96 -25.43 -6.18
N GLU A 5 57.48 -24.69 -7.18
CA GLU A 5 56.89 -23.42 -7.64
C GLU A 5 55.48 -23.61 -8.23
N ARG A 6 55.26 -24.73 -8.94
CA ARG A 6 53.94 -25.10 -9.48
C ARG A 6 52.93 -25.41 -8.38
N VAL A 7 53.36 -26.09 -7.31
CA VAL A 7 52.51 -26.38 -6.15
C VAL A 7 52.11 -25.10 -5.41
N GLU A 8 53.06 -24.18 -5.19
CA GLU A 8 52.77 -22.90 -4.54
C GLU A 8 51.90 -21.98 -5.41
N ALA A 9 52.09 -22.00 -6.73
CA ALA A 9 51.19 -21.32 -7.67
C ALA A 9 49.75 -21.87 -7.58
N LEU A 10 49.59 -23.20 -7.53
CA LEU A 10 48.28 -23.83 -7.40
C LEU A 10 47.60 -23.52 -6.06
N LYS A 11 48.36 -23.50 -4.95
CA LYS A 11 47.83 -23.10 -3.63
C LYS A 11 47.30 -21.67 -3.66
N ARG A 12 48.08 -20.71 -4.21
CA ARG A 12 47.64 -19.31 -4.36
C ARG A 12 46.41 -19.18 -5.25
N ALA A 13 46.34 -19.93 -6.35
CA ALA A 13 45.17 -19.96 -7.23
C ALA A 13 43.91 -20.44 -6.49
N ARG A 14 44.02 -21.53 -5.72
CA ARG A 14 42.90 -22.05 -4.90
C ARG A 14 42.46 -21.08 -3.82
N GLN A 15 43.41 -20.43 -3.13
CA GLN A 15 43.08 -19.41 -2.14
C GLN A 15 42.36 -18.20 -2.76
N ARG A 16 42.79 -17.76 -3.95
CA ARG A 16 42.10 -16.70 -4.70
C ARG A 16 40.69 -17.14 -5.10
N GLN A 17 40.53 -18.37 -5.58
CA GLN A 17 39.23 -18.93 -5.94
C GLN A 17 38.27 -18.97 -4.74
N ALA A 18 38.73 -19.47 -3.58
CA ALA A 18 37.93 -19.50 -2.37
C ALA A 18 37.49 -18.09 -1.90
N ARG A 19 38.36 -17.08 -2.06
CA ARG A 19 38.01 -15.69 -1.76
C ARG A 19 36.94 -15.14 -2.70
N ILE A 20 37.03 -15.45 -3.99
CA ILE A 20 36.04 -15.06 -4.99
C ILE A 20 34.70 -15.71 -4.67
N GLU A 21 34.67 -17.02 -4.43
CA GLU A 21 33.45 -17.75 -4.07
C GLU A 21 32.79 -17.20 -2.81
N ALA A 22 33.60 -16.92 -1.77
CA ALA A 22 33.09 -16.31 -0.55
C ALA A 22 32.51 -14.90 -0.79
N ALA A 23 33.15 -14.09 -1.65
CA ALA A 23 32.64 -12.78 -2.02
C ALA A 23 31.32 -12.90 -2.81
N THR A 24 31.25 -13.79 -3.80
CA THR A 24 30.05 -14.06 -4.59
C THR A 24 28.90 -14.57 -3.71
N ALA A 25 29.17 -15.47 -2.77
CA ALA A 25 28.15 -15.93 -1.83
C ALA A 25 27.64 -14.82 -0.90
N ARG A 26 28.48 -13.83 -0.56
CA ARG A 26 28.04 -12.64 0.19
C ARG A 26 27.19 -11.73 -0.69
N THR A 27 27.59 -11.48 -1.94
CA THR A 27 26.81 -10.61 -2.84
C THR A 27 25.45 -11.21 -3.16
N ILE A 28 25.36 -12.50 -3.47
CA ILE A 28 24.08 -13.19 -3.70
C ILE A 28 23.13 -13.02 -2.51
N ARG A 29 23.63 -13.21 -1.28
CA ARG A 29 22.82 -13.03 -0.06
C ARG A 29 22.40 -11.57 0.13
N ALA A 30 23.27 -10.62 -0.18
CA ALA A 30 22.95 -9.20 -0.10
C ALA A 30 21.86 -8.82 -1.11
N TYR A 31 21.95 -9.30 -2.35
CA TYR A 31 20.91 -9.08 -3.37
C TYR A 31 19.57 -9.68 -2.95
N ALA A 32 19.56 -10.93 -2.46
CA ALA A 32 18.32 -11.54 -1.98
C ALA A 32 17.71 -10.80 -0.78
N ALA A 33 18.54 -10.23 0.10
CA ALA A 33 18.06 -9.41 1.21
C ALA A 33 17.49 -8.07 0.72
N LEU A 34 18.15 -7.43 -0.25
CA LEU A 34 17.68 -6.19 -0.87
C LEU A 34 16.34 -6.39 -1.57
N GLU A 35 16.19 -7.46 -2.34
CA GLU A 35 14.93 -7.79 -3.03
C GLU A 35 13.78 -7.96 -2.03
N ARG A 36 14.01 -8.71 -0.95
CA ARG A 36 13.02 -8.85 0.14
C ARG A 36 12.68 -7.51 0.79
N ALA A 37 13.67 -6.64 1.00
CA ALA A 37 13.44 -5.33 1.58
C ALA A 37 12.61 -4.43 0.65
N ILE A 38 12.85 -4.49 -0.66
CA ILE A 38 12.06 -3.78 -1.67
C ILE A 38 10.61 -4.26 -1.65
N GLN A 39 10.39 -5.59 -1.67
CA GLN A 39 9.06 -6.17 -1.63
C GLN A 39 8.31 -5.82 -0.33
N ALA A 40 8.99 -5.94 0.82
CA ALA A 40 8.40 -5.57 2.11
C ALA A 40 8.02 -4.09 2.16
N ARG A 41 8.83 -3.20 1.60
CA ARG A 41 8.51 -1.78 1.50
C ARG A 41 7.30 -1.54 0.60
N ALA A 42 7.24 -2.17 -0.56
CA ALA A 42 6.11 -2.02 -1.48
C ALA A 42 4.80 -2.43 -0.79
N PHE A 43 4.78 -3.59 -0.14
CA PHE A 43 3.62 -4.06 0.61
C PHE A 43 3.24 -3.13 1.77
N ALA A 44 4.22 -2.61 2.50
CA ALA A 44 3.96 -1.68 3.60
C ALA A 44 3.37 -0.35 3.12
N VAL A 45 3.80 0.15 1.96
CA VAL A 45 3.24 1.35 1.33
C VAL A 45 1.81 1.09 0.87
N GLU A 46 1.56 0.00 0.15
CA GLU A 46 0.22 -0.37 -0.30
C GLU A 46 -0.77 -0.48 0.87
N ARG A 47 -0.39 -1.20 1.94
CA ARG A 47 -1.22 -1.32 3.14
C ARG A 47 -1.40 0.02 3.87
N HIS A 48 -0.42 0.92 3.80
CA HIS A 48 -0.57 2.26 4.35
C HIS A 48 -1.58 3.06 3.55
N ASP A 49 -1.47 3.06 2.22
CA ASP A 49 -2.38 3.76 1.30
C ASP A 49 -3.82 3.24 1.45
N GLU A 50 -4.02 1.93 1.59
CA GLU A 50 -5.33 1.33 1.90
C GLU A 50 -5.91 1.86 3.21
N ARG A 51 -5.09 1.96 4.27
CA ARG A 51 -5.52 2.49 5.57
C ARG A 51 -5.83 3.97 5.52
N VAL A 52 -5.06 4.74 4.76
CA VAL A 52 -5.31 6.17 4.54
C VAL A 52 -6.62 6.35 3.79
N ALA A 53 -6.82 5.63 2.69
CA ALA A 53 -8.06 5.69 1.92
C ALA A 53 -9.29 5.30 2.75
N ALA A 54 -9.19 4.25 3.58
CA ALA A 54 -10.27 3.86 4.50
C ALA A 54 -10.56 4.94 5.55
N ALA A 55 -9.52 5.55 6.13
CA ALA A 55 -9.66 6.64 7.10
C ALA A 55 -10.24 7.91 6.48
N GLU A 56 -9.82 8.27 5.26
CA GLU A 56 -10.37 9.39 4.50
C GLU A 56 -11.85 9.17 4.16
N THR A 57 -12.22 7.94 3.78
CA THR A 57 -13.61 7.58 3.50
C THR A 57 -14.48 7.66 4.75
N ALA A 58 -14.00 7.15 5.89
CA ALA A 58 -14.68 7.25 7.18
C ALA A 58 -14.83 8.71 7.62
N SER A 59 -13.76 9.50 7.54
CA SER A 59 -13.77 10.93 7.86
C SER A 59 -14.75 11.73 6.97
N ALA A 60 -14.81 11.42 5.68
CA ALA A 60 -15.77 12.02 4.76
C ALA A 60 -17.22 11.67 5.13
N ALA A 61 -17.47 10.42 5.50
CA ALA A 61 -18.79 9.98 5.95
C ALA A 61 -19.21 10.66 7.26
N GLU A 62 -18.31 10.76 8.24
CA GLU A 62 -18.52 11.46 9.50
C GLU A 62 -18.76 12.96 9.28
N THR A 63 -17.99 13.60 8.42
CA THR A 63 -18.19 15.02 8.03
C THR A 63 -19.56 15.22 7.39
N ALA A 64 -19.99 14.29 6.52
CA ALA A 64 -21.30 14.34 5.89
C ALA A 64 -22.44 14.04 6.85
N GLU A 65 -22.21 13.25 7.90
CA GLU A 65 -23.17 13.07 8.98
C GLU A 65 -23.27 14.32 9.84
N LEU A 66 -22.15 14.93 10.21
CA LEU A 66 -22.13 16.16 10.99
C LEU A 66 -22.89 17.29 10.27
N ALA A 67 -22.63 17.50 8.98
CA ALA A 67 -23.35 18.49 8.19
C ALA A 67 -24.86 18.23 8.12
N ARG A 68 -25.27 16.95 8.11
CA ARG A 68 -26.70 16.56 8.15
C ARG A 68 -27.32 16.81 9.51
N VAL A 69 -26.66 16.43 10.60
CA VAL A 69 -27.12 16.64 11.98
C VAL A 69 -27.23 18.14 12.30
N CYS A 70 -26.25 18.94 11.88
CA CYS A 70 -26.28 20.39 12.04
C CYS A 70 -27.27 21.10 11.10
N GLY A 71 -27.78 20.42 10.07
CA GLY A 71 -28.67 21.00 9.05
C GLY A 71 -28.01 22.05 8.14
N SER A 72 -26.70 22.27 8.26
CA SER A 72 -25.94 23.31 7.54
C SER A 72 -24.47 22.91 7.41
N ALA A 73 -23.90 23.19 6.24
CA ALA A 73 -22.47 23.00 5.97
C ALA A 73 -21.60 24.07 6.64
N GLU A 74 -22.17 25.27 6.87
CA GLU A 74 -21.53 26.37 7.58
C GLU A 74 -21.31 26.02 9.05
N ALA A 75 -22.34 25.50 9.73
CA ALA A 75 -22.24 25.07 11.12
C ALA A 75 -21.24 23.92 11.31
N ALA A 76 -21.25 22.93 10.40
CA ALA A 76 -20.26 21.86 10.42
C ALA A 76 -18.84 22.36 10.15
N ALA A 77 -18.66 23.30 9.23
CA ALA A 77 -17.36 23.91 8.95
C ALA A 77 -16.81 24.69 10.16
N GLU A 78 -17.67 25.41 10.87
CA GLU A 78 -17.30 26.10 12.12
C GLU A 78 -16.83 25.11 13.19
N ILE A 79 -17.59 24.02 13.42
CA ILE A 79 -17.23 22.98 14.40
C ILE A 79 -15.90 22.30 14.06
N LEU A 80 -15.67 22.00 12.78
CA LEU A 80 -14.45 21.33 12.31
C LEU A 80 -13.25 22.28 12.18
N GLY A 81 -13.47 23.60 12.22
CA GLY A 81 -12.45 24.60 11.90
C GLY A 81 -12.00 24.55 10.43
N TRP A 82 -12.89 24.11 9.54
CA TRP A 82 -12.63 23.94 8.11
C TRP A 82 -13.27 25.06 7.28
N SER A 83 -12.90 25.16 6.00
CA SER A 83 -13.62 26.05 5.09
C SER A 83 -14.98 25.44 4.71
N VAL A 84 -16.01 26.29 4.60
CA VAL A 84 -17.34 25.87 4.13
C VAL A 84 -17.27 25.21 2.75
N ARG A 85 -16.36 25.70 1.89
CA ARG A 85 -16.12 25.14 0.55
C ARG A 85 -15.66 23.69 0.63
N ASP A 86 -14.73 23.39 1.53
CA ASP A 86 -14.18 22.03 1.67
C ASP A 86 -15.23 21.08 2.24
N VAL A 87 -16.00 21.50 3.24
CA VAL A 87 -17.12 20.70 3.79
C VAL A 87 -18.15 20.42 2.70
N ARG A 88 -18.57 21.43 1.92
CA ARG A 88 -19.51 21.24 0.81
C ARG A 88 -18.98 20.27 -0.25
N ARG A 89 -17.68 20.32 -0.57
CA ARG A 89 -17.04 19.37 -1.49
C ARG A 89 -17.14 17.95 -0.95
N VAL A 90 -16.72 17.73 0.30
CA VAL A 90 -16.74 16.41 0.96
C VAL A 90 -18.16 15.84 1.03
N VAL A 91 -19.15 16.65 1.44
CA VAL A 91 -20.56 16.22 1.49
C VAL A 91 -21.07 15.83 0.11
N LYS A 92 -20.73 16.59 -0.94
CA LYS A 92 -21.14 16.29 -2.31
C LYS A 92 -20.54 14.96 -2.79
N GLU A 93 -19.26 14.74 -2.55
CA GLU A 93 -18.54 13.51 -2.92
C GLU A 93 -19.10 12.29 -2.18
N ALA A 94 -19.27 12.39 -0.86
CA ALA A 94 -19.84 11.33 -0.02
C ALA A 94 -21.29 10.98 -0.40
N ASN A 95 -22.10 11.96 -0.80
CA ASN A 95 -23.46 11.71 -1.29
C ASN A 95 -23.45 11.04 -2.67
N GLY A 96 -22.53 11.42 -3.56
CA GLY A 96 -22.34 10.78 -4.86
C GLY A 96 -22.00 9.30 -4.74
N GLN A 97 -21.05 8.95 -3.86
CA GLN A 97 -20.67 7.56 -3.57
C GLN A 97 -21.84 6.73 -3.02
N ARG A 98 -22.63 7.28 -2.09
CA ARG A 98 -23.82 6.60 -1.56
C ARG A 98 -24.89 6.30 -2.62
N THR A 99 -25.09 7.20 -3.58
CA THR A 99 -26.01 6.92 -4.69
C THR A 99 -25.51 5.80 -5.59
N THR A 100 -24.20 5.72 -5.82
CA THR A 100 -23.59 4.65 -6.63
C THR A 100 -23.66 3.29 -5.91
N ASP A 101 -23.33 3.22 -4.62
CA ASP A 101 -23.41 1.97 -3.85
C ASP A 101 -24.84 1.42 -3.78
N ARG A 102 -25.85 2.31 -3.68
CA ARG A 102 -27.26 1.92 -3.67
C ARG A 102 -27.76 1.37 -5.01
N GLN A 103 -27.16 1.79 -6.12
CA GLN A 103 -27.50 1.27 -7.46
C GLN A 103 -26.88 -0.11 -7.71
N ILE A 104 -25.69 -0.38 -7.16
CA ILE A 104 -24.99 -1.67 -7.34
C ILE A 104 -25.62 -2.78 -6.48
N GLY A 105 -26.19 -2.46 -5.31
CA GLY A 105 -26.87 -3.43 -4.43
C GLY A 105 -28.32 -3.78 -4.78
N GLY A 106 -28.86 -3.30 -5.92
CA GLY A 106 -30.30 -3.33 -6.24
C GLY A 106 -30.79 -4.43 -7.18
N THR A 107 -29.95 -5.33 -7.68
CA THR A 107 -30.33 -6.34 -8.68
C THR A 107 -29.95 -7.75 -8.24
N GLY A 108 -30.85 -8.45 -7.55
CA GLY A 108 -30.63 -9.84 -7.14
C GLY A 108 -31.71 -10.42 -6.24
N GLY A 109 -32.99 -10.19 -6.55
CA GLY A 109 -34.07 -11.03 -6.04
C GLY A 109 -34.33 -12.16 -7.05
N PRO A 110 -34.35 -13.44 -6.65
CA PRO A 110 -34.73 -14.52 -7.55
C PRO A 110 -36.23 -14.41 -7.84
N ASP A 111 -36.57 -14.27 -9.12
CA ASP A 111 -37.93 -14.50 -9.61
C ASP A 111 -38.24 -15.98 -9.43
N ASP A 112 -38.94 -16.32 -8.34
CA ASP A 112 -39.63 -17.59 -8.17
C ASP A 112 -40.76 -17.65 -9.21
N ASN A 113 -40.47 -18.26 -10.37
CA ASN A 113 -41.48 -18.56 -11.38
C ASN A 113 -41.78 -20.06 -11.35
N ASP A 114 -42.58 -20.48 -10.37
CA ASP A 114 -43.34 -21.73 -10.42
C ASP A 114 -44.66 -21.46 -11.16
N THR A 115 -44.77 -21.92 -12.40
CA THR A 115 -46.01 -22.44 -13.00
C THR A 115 -45.72 -23.29 -14.23
#